data_AF-Q5DEL2-F1
#
_entry.id   AF-Q5DEL2-F1
#
_cell.length_a   1.000
_cell.length_b   1.000
_cell.length_c   1.000
_cell.angle_alpha   90.00
_cell.angle_beta   90.00
_cell.angle_gamma   90.00
#
_symmetry.space_group_name_H-M   'P 1'
#
loop_
_entity.id
_entity.type
_entity.pdbx_description
1 polymer ?
#
loop_
_entity_poly.entity_id
_entity_poly.type
_entity_poly.pdbx_seq_one_letter_code
_entity_poly.pdbx_strand_id
1 'polypeptide(L)'
;MQDYNYLHTNCFEITLELGCKKYPDASELPRYWNENKMALLNYIIQVHRGIKGTVYGYVESTLIPMENAIIKVTNITNSANPVPILHNINTDQFGNYYRLLTKGKYIVTALVDGFEPAVACIDVQHVPSINGPFIEAKQVDFLLLPTNLKQYSGLNSVETQPISKSFHVSGHLHDECLKQYSEMMNTIQQTKWVDV
;
A
#
# COMPACT_ATOMS: atom_id res chain seq x y z
N MET A 1 -11.78 11.57 -17.12
CA MET A 1 -10.37 11.40 -16.69
C MET A 1 -10.25 10.29 -15.66
N GLN A 2 -11.13 10.28 -14.65
CA GLN A 2 -11.23 9.28 -13.57
C GLN A 2 -10.64 7.88 -13.85
N ASP A 3 -11.21 7.13 -14.79
CA ASP A 3 -10.80 5.74 -15.03
C ASP A 3 -9.35 5.62 -15.53
N TYR A 4 -8.88 6.58 -16.32
CA TYR A 4 -7.51 6.59 -16.82
C TYR A 4 -6.50 6.69 -15.67
N ASN A 5 -6.76 7.58 -14.70
CA ASN A 5 -5.89 7.73 -13.54
C ASN A 5 -5.81 6.43 -12.72
N TYR A 6 -6.94 5.74 -12.54
CA TYR A 6 -6.97 4.48 -11.79
C TYR A 6 -6.31 3.31 -12.55
N LEU A 7 -6.49 3.23 -13.87
CA LEU A 7 -6.00 2.09 -14.67
C LEU A 7 -4.53 2.22 -15.07
N HIS A 8 -4.03 3.44 -15.27
CA HIS A 8 -2.69 3.69 -15.82
C HIS A 8 -1.72 4.35 -14.84
N THR A 9 -2.15 4.66 -13.61
CA THR A 9 -1.31 5.28 -12.58
C THR A 9 -1.63 4.70 -11.20
N ASN A 10 -0.89 5.14 -10.17
CA ASN A 10 -1.22 4.85 -8.77
C ASN A 10 -2.34 5.75 -8.19
N CYS A 11 -2.79 6.77 -8.94
CA CYS A 11 -3.65 7.83 -8.44
C CYS A 11 -5.13 7.42 -8.41
N PHE A 12 -5.80 7.69 -7.28
CA PHE A 12 -7.23 7.46 -7.11
C PHE A 12 -7.97 8.78 -7.30
N GLU A 13 -8.60 8.96 -8.46
CA GLU A 13 -9.41 10.14 -8.76
C GLU A 13 -10.90 9.85 -8.54
N ILE A 14 -11.64 10.88 -8.13
CA ILE A 14 -13.11 10.90 -8.19
C ILE A 14 -13.56 12.15 -8.94
N THR A 15 -14.73 12.06 -9.58
CA THR A 15 -15.39 13.21 -10.20
C THR A 15 -16.38 13.83 -9.20
N LEU A 16 -16.28 15.14 -8.99
CA LEU A 16 -17.17 15.89 -8.10
C LEU A 16 -18.11 16.79 -8.91
N GLU A 17 -19.41 16.54 -8.78
CA GLU A 17 -20.46 17.39 -9.37
C GLU A 17 -20.92 18.42 -8.32
N LEU A 18 -20.40 19.65 -8.40
CA LEU A 18 -20.54 20.67 -7.34
C LEU A 18 -21.86 21.47 -7.41
N GLY A 19 -22.71 21.20 -8.39
CA GLY A 19 -24.04 21.81 -8.49
C GLY A 19 -24.67 21.69 -9.87
N CYS A 20 -25.97 21.99 -9.97
CA CYS A 20 -26.73 21.83 -11.21
C CYS A 20 -26.38 22.90 -12.28
N LYS A 21 -26.10 24.14 -11.86
CA LYS A 21 -25.80 25.25 -12.77
C LYS A 21 -24.30 25.24 -13.09
N LYS A 22 -23.96 24.81 -14.30
CA LYS A 22 -22.56 24.72 -14.78
C LYS A 22 -21.80 26.06 -14.73
N TYR A 23 -22.51 27.17 -14.93
CA TYR A 23 -21.94 28.52 -14.96
C TYR A 23 -22.79 29.46 -14.08
N PRO A 24 -22.64 29.45 -12.75
CA PRO A 24 -23.43 30.26 -11.84
C PRO A 24 -23.08 31.75 -11.95
N ASP A 25 -23.94 32.61 -11.39
CA ASP A 25 -23.65 34.04 -11.31
C ASP A 25 -22.50 34.28 -10.31
N ALA A 26 -21.67 35.31 -10.53
CA ALA A 26 -20.56 35.63 -9.65
C ALA A 26 -20.99 35.89 -8.19
N SER A 27 -22.22 36.40 -8.00
CA SER A 27 -22.81 36.63 -6.68
C SER A 27 -23.03 35.35 -5.86
N GLU A 28 -23.13 34.18 -6.51
CA GLU A 28 -23.32 32.88 -5.84
C GLU A 28 -22.02 32.21 -5.39
N LEU A 29 -20.86 32.66 -5.91
CA LEU A 29 -19.56 32.03 -5.63
C LEU A 29 -19.20 31.97 -4.14
N PRO A 30 -19.47 33.00 -3.31
CA PRO A 30 -19.23 32.91 -1.87
C PRO A 30 -20.04 31.82 -1.19
N ARG A 31 -21.27 31.56 -1.65
CA ARG A 31 -22.11 30.47 -1.14
C ARG A 31 -21.51 29.11 -1.50
N TYR A 32 -21.16 28.89 -2.76
CA TYR A 32 -20.50 27.66 -3.21
C TYR A 32 -19.20 27.39 -2.44
N TRP A 33 -18.38 28.41 -2.21
CA TRP A 33 -17.16 28.28 -1.42
C TRP A 33 -17.48 27.81 0.00
N ASN A 34 -18.40 28.47 0.69
CA ASN A 34 -18.74 28.13 2.07
C ASN A 34 -19.34 26.72 2.20
N GLU A 35 -20.14 26.28 1.23
CA GLU A 35 -20.71 24.93 1.20
C GLU A 35 -19.66 23.84 0.97
N ASN A 36 -18.63 24.10 0.14
CA ASN A 36 -17.68 23.07 -0.28
C ASN A 36 -16.35 23.10 0.49
N LYS A 37 -15.98 24.22 1.13
CA LYS A 37 -14.68 24.41 1.78
C LYS A 37 -14.31 23.26 2.71
N MET A 38 -15.22 22.86 3.60
CA MET A 38 -14.94 21.79 4.58
C MET A 38 -14.84 20.42 3.91
N ALA A 39 -15.64 20.16 2.87
CA ALA A 39 -15.58 18.91 2.12
C ALA A 39 -14.24 18.79 1.37
N LEU A 40 -13.79 19.86 0.71
CA LEU A 40 -12.51 19.89 0.00
C LEU A 40 -11.31 19.68 0.93
N LEU A 41 -11.31 20.34 2.09
CA LEU A 41 -10.26 20.14 3.10
C LEU A 41 -10.26 18.71 3.63
N ASN A 42 -11.44 18.16 3.95
CA ASN A 42 -11.55 16.78 4.42
C ASN A 42 -11.12 15.78 3.35
N TYR A 43 -11.39 16.06 2.07
CA TYR A 43 -10.96 15.24 0.93
C TYR A 43 -9.43 15.20 0.79
N ILE A 44 -8.74 16.34 0.88
CA ILE A 44 -7.28 16.40 0.83
C ILE A 44 -6.66 15.56 1.96
N ILE A 45 -7.21 15.65 3.17
CA ILE A 45 -6.73 14.90 4.33
C ILE A 45 -6.85 13.37 4.13
N GLN A 46 -7.76 12.89 3.27
CA GLN A 46 -7.90 11.46 3.00
C GLN A 46 -6.67 10.83 2.34
N VAL A 47 -5.76 11.63 1.74
CA VAL A 47 -4.51 11.10 1.15
C VAL A 47 -3.62 10.42 2.20
N HIS A 48 -3.79 10.76 3.48
CA HIS A 48 -3.03 10.20 4.59
C HIS A 48 -3.66 8.91 5.17
N ARG A 49 -4.63 8.28 4.51
CA ARG A 49 -5.23 7.02 5.00
C ARG A 49 -4.44 5.79 4.52
N GLY A 50 -4.61 4.67 5.22
CA GLY A 50 -4.07 3.38 4.81
C GLY A 50 -2.61 3.20 5.22
N ILE A 51 -1.75 2.83 4.27
CA ILE A 51 -0.33 2.55 4.51
C ILE A 51 0.57 3.34 3.55
N LYS A 52 1.79 3.61 4.00
CA LYS A 52 2.88 4.15 3.18
C LYS A 52 4.18 3.47 3.57
N GLY A 53 5.19 3.53 2.71
CA GLY A 53 6.46 2.94 3.05
C GLY A 53 7.49 3.02 1.95
N THR A 54 8.63 2.38 2.20
CA THR A 54 9.72 2.22 1.23
C THR A 54 10.04 0.75 1.02
N VAL A 55 10.34 0.37 -0.21
CA VAL A 55 10.87 -0.96 -0.55
C VAL A 55 12.34 -0.84 -0.89
N TYR A 56 13.18 -1.58 -0.15
CA TYR A 56 14.60 -1.73 -0.45
C TYR A 56 14.90 -3.16 -0.88
N GLY A 57 15.91 -3.34 -1.72
CA GLY A 57 16.54 -4.62 -2.02
C GLY A 57 17.91 -4.67 -1.37
N TYR A 58 18.32 -5.85 -0.91
CA TYR A 58 19.67 -6.09 -0.41
C TYR A 58 20.53 -6.71 -1.52
N VAL A 59 21.45 -5.93 -2.07
CA VAL A 59 22.33 -6.36 -3.17
C VAL A 59 23.77 -6.00 -2.81
N GLU A 60 24.69 -6.96 -2.94
CA GLU A 60 26.13 -6.72 -2.71
C GLU A 60 26.42 -5.97 -1.39
N SER A 61 25.78 -6.45 -0.31
CA SER A 61 25.89 -5.87 1.04
C SER A 61 25.36 -4.44 1.20
N THR A 62 24.60 -3.92 0.24
CA THR A 62 24.05 -2.56 0.24
C THR A 62 22.53 -2.56 0.12
N LEU A 63 21.87 -1.56 0.71
CA LEU A 63 20.44 -1.31 0.54
C LEU A 63 20.21 -0.41 -0.66
N ILE A 64 19.44 -0.89 -1.63
CA ILE A 64 19.10 -0.15 -2.85
C ILE A 64 17.59 0.09 -2.86
N PRO A 65 17.11 1.33 -3.07
CA PRO A 65 15.68 1.58 -3.22
C PRO A 65 15.17 0.88 -4.49
N MET A 66 14.04 0.19 -4.37
CA MET A 66 13.48 -0.60 -5.47
C MET A 66 12.42 0.21 -6.20
N GLU A 67 12.76 0.77 -7.35
CA GLU A 67 11.80 1.37 -8.27
C GLU A 67 10.89 0.31 -8.91
N ASN A 68 9.63 0.68 -9.18
CA ASN A 68 8.63 -0.17 -9.83
C ASN A 68 8.30 -1.48 -9.08
N ALA A 69 8.70 -1.62 -7.82
CA ALA A 69 8.30 -2.72 -6.96
C ALA A 69 6.77 -2.77 -6.83
N ILE A 70 6.21 -3.96 -7.00
CA ILE A 70 4.77 -4.17 -7.00
C ILE A 70 4.29 -4.38 -5.56
N ILE A 71 3.33 -3.57 -5.12
CA ILE A 71 2.63 -3.75 -3.85
C ILE A 71 1.26 -4.36 -4.12
N LYS A 72 1.08 -5.60 -3.67
CA LYS A 72 -0.21 -6.33 -3.69
C LYS A 72 -0.86 -6.28 -2.32
N VAL A 73 -2.19 -6.20 -2.29
CA VAL A 73 -2.95 -6.15 -1.04
C VAL A 73 -4.12 -7.12 -1.07
N THR A 74 -4.26 -7.87 0.02
CA THR A 74 -5.42 -8.74 0.26
C THR A 74 -6.12 -8.31 1.55
N ASN A 75 -7.42 -8.06 1.48
CA ASN A 75 -8.23 -7.74 2.65
C ASN A 75 -8.55 -9.03 3.42
N ILE A 76 -8.16 -9.06 4.69
CA ILE A 76 -8.39 -10.17 5.62
C ILE A 76 -9.19 -9.72 6.85
N THR A 77 -9.88 -8.58 6.76
CA THR A 77 -10.72 -8.06 7.86
C THR A 77 -11.77 -9.09 8.28
N ASN A 78 -12.34 -9.81 7.31
CA ASN A 78 -13.05 -11.05 7.55
C ASN A 78 -12.10 -12.22 7.25
N SER A 79 -11.48 -12.79 8.29
CA SER A 79 -10.53 -13.89 8.13
C SER A 79 -11.12 -15.15 7.49
N ALA A 80 -12.44 -15.33 7.52
CA ALA A 80 -13.10 -16.47 6.88
C ALA A 80 -13.31 -16.28 5.36
N ASN A 81 -13.26 -15.04 4.86
CA ASN A 81 -13.37 -14.74 3.44
C ASN A 81 -12.38 -13.65 3.02
N PRO A 82 -11.11 -14.04 2.80
CA PRO A 82 -10.11 -13.12 2.30
C PRO A 82 -10.38 -12.68 0.86
N VAL A 83 -10.27 -11.38 0.59
CA VAL A 83 -10.57 -10.80 -0.73
C VAL A 83 -9.35 -10.06 -1.29
N PRO A 84 -8.72 -10.55 -2.36
CA PRO A 84 -7.66 -9.82 -3.07
C PRO A 84 -8.18 -8.49 -3.63
N ILE A 85 -7.42 -7.41 -3.44
CA ILE A 85 -7.72 -6.13 -4.09
C ILE A 85 -7.03 -6.11 -5.45
N LEU A 86 -7.81 -6.20 -6.52
CA LEU A 86 -7.35 -6.39 -7.91
C LEU A 86 -6.77 -5.12 -8.57
N HIS A 87 -6.09 -4.28 -7.79
CA HIS A 87 -5.40 -3.11 -8.29
C HIS A 87 -4.12 -2.92 -7.48
N ASN A 88 -3.00 -3.31 -8.05
CA ASN A 88 -1.69 -3.15 -7.45
C ASN A 88 -1.19 -1.71 -7.65
N ILE A 89 -0.20 -1.31 -6.86
CA ILE A 89 0.54 -0.06 -7.09
C ILE A 89 2.02 -0.37 -7.24
N ASN A 90 2.75 0.58 -7.82
CA ASN A 90 4.19 0.51 -7.99
C ASN A 90 4.90 1.56 -7.14
N THR A 91 6.11 1.26 -6.67
CA THR A 91 6.97 2.24 -6.01
C THR A 91 7.53 3.27 -7.00
N ASP A 92 7.87 4.46 -6.50
CA ASP A 92 8.59 5.49 -7.25
C ASP A 92 10.11 5.18 -7.37
N GLN A 93 10.86 6.06 -8.03
CA GLN A 93 12.32 5.97 -8.22
C GLN A 93 13.13 5.90 -6.92
N PHE A 94 12.54 6.27 -5.77
CA PHE A 94 13.16 6.20 -4.45
C PHE A 94 12.65 5.01 -3.63
N GLY A 95 11.87 4.12 -4.24
CA GLY A 95 11.27 2.96 -3.59
C GLY A 95 10.06 3.30 -2.72
N ASN A 96 9.55 4.54 -2.73
CA ASN A 96 8.41 4.91 -1.90
C ASN A 96 7.11 4.43 -2.53
N TYR A 97 6.15 4.06 -1.69
CA TYR A 97 4.78 3.77 -2.10
C TYR A 97 3.74 4.33 -1.13
N TYR A 98 2.52 4.51 -1.65
CA TYR A 98 1.36 4.99 -0.89
C TYR A 98 0.15 4.19 -1.30
N ARG A 99 -0.50 3.52 -0.33
CA ARG A 99 -1.67 2.70 -0.58
C ARG A 99 -2.83 3.10 0.32
N LEU A 100 -3.81 3.78 -0.27
CA LEU A 100 -5.06 4.12 0.40
C LEU A 100 -5.83 2.84 0.74
N LEU A 101 -6.15 2.67 2.02
CA LEU A 101 -6.94 1.54 2.53
C LEU A 101 -8.01 2.04 3.50
N THR A 102 -9.09 1.29 3.61
CA THR A 102 -10.10 1.50 4.64
C THR A 102 -9.69 0.85 5.95
N LYS A 103 -10.41 1.16 7.04
CA LYS A 103 -10.20 0.50 8.33
C LYS A 103 -10.36 -1.02 8.15
N GLY A 104 -9.39 -1.80 8.59
CA GLY A 104 -9.40 -3.24 8.38
C GLY A 104 -8.03 -3.88 8.53
N LYS A 105 -8.02 -5.21 8.42
CA LYS A 105 -6.80 -6.02 8.42
C LYS A 105 -6.45 -6.45 7.02
N TYR A 106 -5.16 -6.40 6.68
CA TYR A 106 -4.67 -6.69 5.34
C TYR A 106 -3.38 -7.49 5.37
N ILE A 107 -3.18 -8.28 4.33
CA ILE A 107 -1.88 -8.83 3.96
C ILE A 107 -1.34 -7.98 2.81
N VAL A 108 -0.13 -7.47 2.98
CA VAL A 108 0.57 -6.64 1.99
C VAL A 108 1.81 -7.39 1.55
N THR A 109 1.99 -7.50 0.24
CA THR A 109 3.16 -8.17 -0.34
C THR A 109 3.90 -7.20 -1.24
N ALA A 110 5.20 -7.04 -1.01
CA ALA A 110 6.11 -6.33 -1.90
C ALA A 110 6.86 -7.34 -2.77
N LEU A 111 6.89 -7.10 -4.10
CA LEU A 111 7.51 -7.98 -5.07
C LEU A 111 8.39 -7.19 -6.04
N VAL A 112 9.56 -7.77 -6.36
CA VAL A 112 10.41 -7.37 -7.48
C VAL A 112 11.00 -8.63 -8.11
N ASP A 113 11.07 -8.68 -9.43
CA ASP A 113 11.67 -9.81 -10.14
C ASP A 113 13.14 -10.00 -9.72
N GLY A 114 13.53 -11.26 -9.47
CA GLY A 114 14.85 -11.61 -8.96
C GLY A 114 15.02 -11.53 -7.44
N PHE A 115 13.99 -11.09 -6.71
CA PHE A 115 13.97 -11.05 -5.25
C PHE A 115 12.84 -11.91 -4.67
N GLU A 116 13.06 -12.45 -3.48
CA GLU A 116 12.05 -13.09 -2.66
C GLU A 116 11.03 -12.05 -2.18
N PRO A 117 9.72 -12.31 -2.32
CA PRO A 117 8.68 -11.42 -1.80
C PRO A 117 8.79 -11.23 -0.28
N ALA A 118 8.50 -10.02 0.18
CA ALA A 118 8.31 -9.72 1.59
C ALA A 118 6.82 -9.50 1.89
N VAL A 119 6.37 -9.97 3.05
CA VAL A 119 4.95 -9.96 3.43
C VAL A 119 4.78 -9.28 4.79
N ALA A 120 3.77 -8.42 4.91
CA ALA A 120 3.39 -7.76 6.15
C ALA A 120 1.89 -7.95 6.41
N CYS A 121 1.56 -8.36 7.64
CA CYS A 121 0.19 -8.31 8.16
C CYS A 121 -0.02 -6.96 8.85
N ILE A 122 -1.01 -6.20 8.40
CA ILE A 122 -1.25 -4.84 8.91
C ILE A 122 -2.70 -4.66 9.31
N ASP A 123 -2.90 -4.02 10.46
CA ASP A 123 -4.19 -3.51 10.92
C ASP A 123 -4.21 -1.98 10.75
N VAL A 124 -5.12 -1.49 9.92
CA VAL A 124 -5.44 -0.07 9.72
C VAL A 124 -6.61 0.25 10.63
N GLN A 125 -6.34 0.92 11.75
CA GLN A 125 -7.36 1.21 12.76
C GLN A 125 -8.00 2.59 12.61
N HIS A 126 -7.28 3.53 12.00
CA HIS A 126 -7.64 4.94 11.90
C HIS A 126 -7.84 5.36 10.44
N VAL A 127 -8.77 6.30 10.25
CA VAL A 127 -8.97 7.02 8.98
C VAL A 127 -8.88 8.51 9.31
N PRO A 128 -8.14 9.30 8.51
CA PRO A 128 -8.02 10.74 8.72
C PRO A 128 -9.38 11.45 8.75
N SER A 129 -9.52 12.41 9.66
CA SER A 129 -10.73 13.23 9.82
C SER A 129 -10.33 14.65 10.14
N ILE A 130 -10.96 15.63 9.48
CA ILE A 130 -10.71 17.06 9.74
C ILE A 130 -11.06 17.50 11.16
N ASN A 131 -11.96 16.78 11.83
CA ASN A 131 -12.39 17.06 13.21
C ASN A 131 -11.63 16.22 14.25
N GLY A 132 -10.67 15.40 13.82
CA GLY A 132 -9.90 14.50 14.69
C GLY A 132 -8.42 14.88 14.74
N PRO A 133 -7.63 14.22 15.60
CA PRO A 133 -6.19 14.32 15.56
C PRO A 133 -5.67 13.87 14.19
N PHE A 134 -4.69 14.59 13.66
CA PHE A 134 -4.03 14.19 12.42
C PHE A 134 -3.22 12.91 12.67
N ILE A 135 -3.58 11.85 11.96
CA ILE A 135 -2.89 10.56 12.00
C ILE A 135 -2.51 10.23 10.56
N GLU A 136 -1.21 10.03 10.33
CA GLU A 136 -0.71 9.65 9.02
C GLU A 136 -0.97 8.17 8.70
N ALA A 137 -0.80 7.83 7.43
CA ALA A 137 -0.83 6.45 6.97
C ALA A 137 0.23 5.63 7.71
N LYS A 138 -0.11 4.39 8.06
CA LYS A 138 0.78 3.51 8.81
C LYS A 138 2.04 3.22 7.99
N GLN A 139 3.21 3.49 8.56
CA GLN A 139 4.49 3.18 7.93
C GLN A 139 4.71 1.67 7.89
N VAL A 140 5.03 1.14 6.71
CA VAL A 140 5.29 -0.28 6.46
C VAL A 140 6.46 -0.38 5.49
N ASP A 141 7.67 -0.63 5.98
CA ASP A 141 8.86 -0.68 5.14
C ASP A 141 9.22 -2.14 4.83
N PHE A 142 9.65 -2.42 3.60
CA PHE A 142 10.01 -3.75 3.12
C PHE A 142 11.48 -3.84 2.76
N LEU A 143 12.10 -4.96 3.13
CA LEU A 143 13.44 -5.34 2.68
C LEU A 143 13.37 -6.65 1.91
N LEU A 144 13.70 -6.56 0.62
CA LEU A 144 13.72 -7.66 -0.31
C LEU A 144 15.11 -8.30 -0.40
N LEU A 145 15.13 -9.63 -0.39
CA LEU A 145 16.35 -10.43 -0.47
C LEU A 145 16.43 -11.15 -1.82
N PRO A 146 17.59 -11.24 -2.50
CA PRO A 146 17.69 -11.92 -3.79
C PRO A 146 17.33 -13.40 -3.72
N THR A 147 16.60 -13.92 -4.71
CA THR A 147 16.17 -15.34 -4.77
C THR A 147 17.35 -16.32 -4.78
N ASN A 148 18.53 -15.89 -5.23
CA ASN A 148 19.74 -16.72 -5.34
C ASN A 148 20.60 -16.76 -4.06
N LEU A 149 20.10 -16.33 -2.90
CA LEU A 149 20.87 -16.25 -1.64
C LEU A 149 21.43 -17.58 -1.09
N LYS A 150 21.25 -18.72 -1.77
CA LYS A 150 21.91 -19.98 -1.41
C LYS A 150 23.45 -19.97 -1.53
N GLN A 151 24.06 -18.88 -2.04
CA GLN A 151 25.52 -18.78 -2.20
C GLN A 151 26.27 -17.98 -1.12
N TYR A 152 25.60 -17.33 -0.18
CA TYR A 152 26.27 -16.60 0.91
C TYR A 152 26.11 -17.31 2.25
N SER A 153 27.04 -18.22 2.55
CA SER A 153 27.26 -18.86 3.86
C SER A 153 27.74 -17.88 4.96
N GLY A 154 27.38 -16.60 4.87
CA GLY A 154 27.84 -15.51 5.74
C GLY A 154 26.72 -14.71 6.44
N LEU A 155 25.46 -15.15 6.35
CA LEU A 155 24.33 -14.42 6.97
C LEU A 155 24.26 -14.51 8.50
N ASN A 156 25.10 -15.34 9.14
CA ASN A 156 25.23 -15.35 10.60
C ASN A 156 25.98 -14.13 11.17
N SER A 157 26.47 -13.23 10.32
CA SER A 157 27.19 -12.02 10.74
C SER A 157 26.80 -10.77 9.94
N VAL A 158 25.57 -10.69 9.41
CA VAL A 158 25.04 -9.40 8.97
C VAL A 158 24.60 -8.64 10.22
N GLU A 159 25.56 -7.99 10.89
CA GLU A 159 25.25 -6.84 11.73
C GLU A 159 24.77 -5.73 10.79
N THR A 160 23.45 -5.64 10.61
CA THR A 160 22.86 -4.43 10.03
C THR A 160 23.19 -3.28 11.00
N GLN A 161 24.12 -2.41 10.59
CA GLN A 161 24.33 -1.10 11.22
C GLN A 161 22.95 -0.50 11.52
N PRO A 162 22.68 -0.04 12.76
CA PRO A 162 21.38 -0.09 13.38
C PRO A 162 20.38 0.67 12.52
N ILE A 163 19.66 -0.09 11.68
CA ILE A 163 18.61 0.48 10.87
C ILE A 163 17.54 0.83 11.89
N SER A 164 17.43 2.10 12.28
CA SER A 164 16.51 2.55 13.33
C SER A 164 15.02 2.44 12.92
N LYS A 165 14.73 1.74 11.81
CA LYS A 165 13.40 1.50 11.26
C LYS A 165 13.14 -0.01 11.26
N SER A 166 11.96 -0.40 11.71
CA SER A 166 11.50 -1.79 11.68
C SER A 166 11.13 -2.15 10.22
N PHE A 167 11.82 -3.14 9.65
CA PHE A 167 11.58 -3.64 8.30
C PHE A 167 10.86 -4.99 8.32
N HIS A 168 9.95 -5.19 7.38
CA HIS A 168 9.44 -6.52 7.03
C HIS A 168 10.39 -7.15 5.99
N VAL A 169 11.11 -8.18 6.41
CA VAL A 169 12.17 -8.82 5.62
C VAL A 169 11.63 -10.05 4.86
N SER A 170 12.08 -10.27 3.63
CA SER A 170 11.76 -11.47 2.84
C SER A 170 11.99 -12.76 3.61
N GLY A 171 11.09 -13.73 3.46
CA GLY A 171 11.22 -15.06 4.06
C GLY A 171 11.12 -15.11 5.60
N HIS A 172 11.01 -13.96 6.30
CA HIS A 172 10.73 -13.87 7.72
C HIS A 172 9.29 -13.42 7.94
N LEU A 173 8.39 -14.39 7.97
CA LEU A 173 7.01 -14.16 8.36
C LEU A 173 6.93 -14.19 9.89
N HIS A 174 6.48 -13.10 10.52
CA HIS A 174 6.15 -13.12 11.94
C HIS A 174 4.93 -14.06 12.18
N ASP A 175 5.06 -14.94 13.17
CA ASP A 175 4.37 -16.25 13.29
C ASP A 175 2.82 -16.26 13.25
N GLU A 176 2.12 -15.18 13.60
CA GLU A 176 0.64 -15.19 13.59
C GLU A 176 0.03 -15.01 12.18
N CYS A 177 0.78 -14.41 11.25
CA CYS A 177 0.33 -14.15 9.87
C CYS A 177 0.39 -15.41 8.97
N LEU A 178 1.30 -16.34 9.30
CA LEU A 178 1.61 -17.54 8.52
C LEU A 178 0.42 -18.50 8.34
N LYS A 179 -0.36 -18.74 9.40
CA LYS A 179 -1.48 -19.69 9.33
C LYS A 179 -2.53 -19.24 8.32
N GLN A 180 -2.93 -17.97 8.37
CA GLN A 180 -3.91 -17.42 7.44
C GLN A 180 -3.36 -17.28 6.01
N TYR A 181 -2.11 -16.86 5.82
CA TYR A 181 -1.53 -16.73 4.48
C TYR A 181 -1.31 -18.08 3.77
N SER A 182 -0.82 -19.09 4.49
CA SER A 182 -0.58 -20.44 3.93
C SER A 182 -1.87 -21.17 3.54
N GLU A 183 -2.92 -21.07 4.35
CA GLU A 183 -4.26 -21.59 4.04
C GLU A 183 -4.86 -20.91 2.78
N MET A 184 -4.62 -19.60 2.63
CA MET A 184 -5.07 -18.83 1.47
C MET A 184 -4.32 -19.14 0.18
N MET A 185 -3.00 -19.23 0.20
CA MET A 185 -2.21 -19.54 -1.02
C MET A 185 -2.56 -20.92 -1.59
N ASN A 186 -2.87 -21.89 -0.73
CA ASN A 186 -3.40 -23.19 -1.14
C ASN A 186 -4.80 -23.10 -1.79
N THR A 187 -5.61 -22.11 -1.40
CA THR A 187 -6.95 -21.90 -1.95
C THR A 187 -6.90 -21.12 -3.28
N ILE A 188 -6.03 -20.11 -3.40
CA ILE A 188 -5.87 -19.31 -4.62
C ILE A 188 -5.22 -20.13 -5.75
N GLN A 189 -4.32 -21.07 -5.45
CA GLN A 189 -3.78 -21.99 -6.46
C GLN A 189 -4.85 -22.91 -7.10
N GLN A 190 -5.99 -23.12 -6.43
CA GLN A 190 -7.10 -23.91 -6.97
C GLN A 190 -8.01 -23.09 -7.90
N THR A 191 -8.03 -21.77 -7.76
CA THR A 191 -8.76 -20.86 -8.65
C THR A 191 -7.86 -20.46 -9.82
N LYS A 192 -7.78 -21.33 -10.83
CA LYS A 192 -7.08 -21.04 -12.09
C LYS A 192 -7.52 -19.69 -12.66
N TRP A 193 -6.53 -18.89 -13.02
CA TRP A 193 -6.64 -17.77 -13.95
C TRP A 193 -7.43 -18.21 -15.19
N VAL A 194 -8.57 -17.55 -15.41
CA VAL A 194 -9.21 -17.54 -16.73
C VAL A 194 -8.66 -16.30 -17.40
N ASP A 195 -7.73 -16.52 -18.33
CA ASP A 195 -7.27 -15.49 -19.25
C ASP A 195 -8.47 -15.01 -20.08
N VAL A 196 -8.78 -13.71 -20.00
CA VAL A 196 -9.61 -12.98 -20.96
C VAL A 196 -8.89 -11.69 -21.31
#